data_AF-A0A5S5BZV1-F1
#
_entry.id   AF-A0A5S5BZV1-F1
#
_cell.length_a   1.000
_cell.length_b   1.000
_cell.length_c   1.000
_cell.angle_alpha   90.00
_cell.angle_beta   90.00
_cell.angle_gamma   90.00
#
_symmetry.space_group_name_H-M   'P 1'
#
loop_
_entity.id
_entity.type
_entity.pdbx_description
1 polymer ?
#
loop_
_entity_poly.entity_id
_entity_poly.type
_entity_poly.pdbx_seq_one_letter_code
_entity_poly.pdbx_strand_id
1 'polypeptide(L)'
;MSQDTPEYTLAETLGGRWRKLGPGVRAGTLLVEMGDAALVSLHISSQRLDIMLKDEQDVFQYAGDLTFEDLDREGKMHFHSWSIEHIHMNNQHVRIDNPLNDLTSLFIKISLAKRREAERRFLKQDE
;
A
#
# COMPACT_ATOMS: atom_id res chain seq x y z
N MET A 1 -7.05 -5.97 37.22
CA MET A 1 -6.63 -6.39 35.87
C MET A 1 -7.67 -5.81 34.92
N SER A 2 -7.38 -4.68 34.25
CA SER A 2 -8.24 -4.22 33.17
C SER A 2 -8.11 -5.22 32.03
N GLN A 3 -9.23 -5.78 31.57
CA GLN A 3 -9.27 -6.38 30.26
C GLN A 3 -9.16 -5.20 29.28
N ASP A 4 -7.98 -4.99 28.71
CA ASP A 4 -7.79 -4.03 27.64
C ASP A 4 -8.57 -4.55 26.43
N THR A 5 -9.82 -4.13 26.34
CA THR A 5 -10.64 -4.35 25.16
C THR A 5 -9.90 -3.68 24.00
N PRO A 6 -9.53 -4.39 22.92
CA PRO A 6 -8.80 -3.78 21.82
C PRO A 6 -9.64 -2.63 21.27
N GLU A 7 -9.08 -1.43 21.29
CA GLU A 7 -9.75 -0.24 20.77
C GLU A 7 -9.85 -0.37 19.24
N TYR A 8 -11.06 -0.39 18.71
CA TYR A 8 -11.30 -0.44 17.27
C TYR A 8 -12.42 0.52 16.87
N THR A 9 -12.37 0.97 15.62
CA THR A 9 -13.45 1.72 14.98
C THR A 9 -14.09 0.85 13.90
N LEU A 10 -15.41 0.93 13.72
CA LEU A 10 -16.09 0.27 12.62
C LEU A 10 -16.14 1.21 11.41
N ALA A 11 -15.79 0.68 10.23
CA ALA A 11 -15.90 1.39 8.97
C ALA A 11 -16.57 0.52 7.92
N GLU A 12 -17.42 1.13 7.10
CA GLU A 12 -18.08 0.47 5.98
C GLU A 12 -17.18 0.54 4.74
N THR A 13 -17.05 -0.60 4.06
CA THR A 13 -16.31 -0.71 2.80
C THR A 13 -17.21 -0.31 1.63
N LEU A 14 -16.62 -0.07 0.46
CA LEU A 14 -17.35 0.24 -0.77
C LEU A 14 -18.33 -0.88 -1.19
N GLY A 15 -18.09 -2.11 -0.72
CA GLY A 15 -18.97 -3.27 -0.90
C GLY A 15 -20.10 -3.37 0.12
N GLY A 16 -20.24 -2.42 1.05
CA GLY A 16 -21.26 -2.41 2.10
C GLY A 16 -20.97 -3.33 3.30
N ARG A 17 -19.75 -3.85 3.42
CA ARG A 17 -19.33 -4.68 4.57
C ARG A 17 -18.72 -3.81 5.65
N TRP A 18 -19.05 -4.09 6.90
CA TRP A 18 -18.45 -3.43 8.05
C TRP A 18 -17.19 -4.15 8.52
N ARG A 19 -16.09 -3.42 8.67
CA ARG A 19 -14.80 -3.94 9.12
C ARG A 19 -14.32 -3.20 10.35
N LYS A 20 -13.57 -3.90 11.21
CA LYS A 20 -12.92 -3.33 12.38
C LYS A 20 -11.57 -2.76 11.96
N LEU A 21 -11.35 -1.48 12.23
CA LEU A 21 -10.10 -0.78 12.02
C LEU A 21 -9.40 -0.58 13.36
N GLY A 22 -8.12 -0.90 13.44
CA GLY A 22 -7.32 -0.71 14.64
C GLY A 22 -7.11 0.76 15.01
N PRO A 23 -6.49 1.04 16.17
CA PRO A 23 -6.22 2.40 16.64
C PRO A 23 -5.40 3.20 15.62
N GLY A 24 -5.75 4.47 15.44
CA GLY A 24 -5.02 5.38 14.54
C GLY A 24 -5.30 5.19 13.06
N VAL A 25 -6.01 4.13 12.66
CA VAL A 25 -6.46 3.91 11.29
C VAL A 25 -7.74 4.72 11.05
N ARG A 26 -7.77 5.51 9.98
CA ARG A 26 -8.95 6.30 9.60
C ARG A 26 -9.55 5.74 8.32
N ALA A 27 -10.87 5.66 8.26
CA ALA A 27 -11.56 5.52 6.99
C ALA A 27 -11.27 6.78 6.16
N GLY A 28 -10.53 6.61 5.07
CA GLY A 28 -10.31 7.63 4.05
C GLY A 28 -11.59 7.95 3.29
N THR A 29 -11.44 8.56 2.12
CA THR A 29 -12.57 8.87 1.23
C THR A 29 -13.29 7.61 0.78
N LEU A 30 -12.55 6.53 0.51
CA LEU A 30 -13.09 5.22 0.16
C LEU A 30 -12.32 4.13 0.91
N LEU A 31 -12.99 3.01 1.18
CA LEU A 31 -12.39 1.84 1.79
C LEU A 31 -12.70 0.61 0.94
N VAL A 32 -11.68 0.02 0.33
CA VAL A 32 -11.80 -1.07 -0.63
C VAL A 32 -11.25 -2.35 -0.04
N GLU A 33 -11.97 -3.44 -0.24
CA GLU A 33 -11.54 -4.78 0.19
C GLU A 33 -10.71 -5.45 -0.90
N MET A 34 -9.48 -5.83 -0.54
CA MET A 34 -8.57 -6.57 -1.42
C MET A 34 -8.51 -8.01 -0.92
N GLY A 35 -9.56 -8.78 -1.27
CA GLY A 35 -9.79 -10.09 -0.68
C GLY A 35 -10.18 -10.00 0.80
N ASP A 36 -9.87 -11.05 1.57
CA ASP A 36 -10.26 -11.15 2.99
C ASP A 36 -9.17 -10.72 3.98
N ALA A 37 -7.95 -10.52 3.50
CA ALA A 37 -6.77 -10.25 4.34
C ALA A 37 -6.29 -8.79 4.28
N ALA A 38 -6.74 -8.01 3.30
CA ALA A 38 -6.27 -6.65 3.10
C ALA A 38 -7.40 -5.65 2.84
N LEU A 39 -7.22 -4.44 3.36
CA LEU A 39 -8.00 -3.26 2.99
C LEU A 39 -7.08 -2.21 2.38
N VAL A 40 -7.63 -1.43 1.47
CA VAL A 40 -6.98 -0.23 0.94
C VAL A 40 -7.91 0.95 1.21
N SER A 41 -7.43 1.94 1.96
CA SER A 41 -8.15 3.19 2.17
C SER A 41 -7.59 4.29 1.27
N LEU A 42 -8.47 4.89 0.47
CA LEU A 42 -8.11 5.92 -0.49
C LEU A 42 -8.33 7.29 0.16
N HIS A 43 -7.29 8.08 0.30
CA HIS A 43 -7.33 9.46 0.79
C HIS A 43 -7.11 10.42 -0.38
N ILE A 44 -8.20 10.83 -1.04
CA ILE A 44 -8.13 11.61 -2.29
C ILE A 44 -7.45 12.97 -2.06
N SER A 45 -7.79 13.67 -0.98
CA SER A 45 -7.27 15.01 -0.70
C SER A 45 -5.76 15.03 -0.41
N SER A 46 -5.23 13.96 0.19
CA SER A 46 -3.80 13.83 0.49
C SER A 46 -3.05 12.97 -0.53
N GLN A 47 -3.69 12.58 -1.64
CA GLN A 47 -3.12 11.74 -2.69
C GLN A 47 -2.40 10.50 -2.12
N ARG A 48 -3.07 9.78 -1.22
CA ARG A 48 -2.48 8.67 -0.46
C ARG A 48 -3.39 7.45 -0.43
N LEU A 49 -2.79 6.27 -0.42
CA LEU A 49 -3.45 4.98 -0.25
C LEU A 49 -2.90 4.31 1.00
N ASP A 50 -3.71 4.15 2.03
CA ASP A 50 -3.33 3.39 3.23
C ASP A 50 -3.61 1.92 2.98
N ILE A 51 -2.64 1.07 3.24
CA ILE A 51 -2.73 -0.39 3.14
C ILE A 51 -2.88 -0.93 4.56
N MET A 52 -3.91 -1.73 4.79
CA MET A 52 -4.14 -2.39 6.08
C MET A 52 -4.18 -3.89 5.89
N LEU A 53 -3.61 -4.61 6.86
CA LEU A 53 -3.63 -6.07 6.92
C LEU A 53 -4.45 -6.53 8.12
N LYS A 54 -5.17 -7.63 7.94
CA LYS A 54 -5.98 -8.24 8.98
C LYS A 54 -5.10 -9.00 9.97
N ASP A 55 -5.27 -8.74 11.25
CA ASP A 55 -4.62 -9.48 12.35
C ASP A 55 -5.41 -10.75 12.75
N GLU A 56 -4.90 -11.46 13.76
CA GLU A 56 -5.49 -12.70 14.29
C GLU A 56 -6.86 -12.49 14.95
N GLN A 57 -7.22 -11.24 15.28
CA GLN A 57 -8.46 -10.84 15.94
C GLN A 57 -9.50 -10.30 14.95
N ASP A 58 -9.26 -10.47 13.64
CA ASP A 58 -10.06 -9.91 12.54
C ASP A 58 -10.15 -8.37 12.58
N VAL A 59 -9.11 -7.70 13.07
CA VAL A 59 -8.96 -6.24 13.06
C VAL A 59 -7.93 -5.84 12.00
N PHE A 60 -8.27 -4.84 11.19
CA PHE A 60 -7.37 -4.34 10.15
C PHE A 60 -6.44 -3.27 10.73
N GLN A 61 -5.15 -3.56 10.71
CA GLN A 61 -4.08 -2.70 11.20
C GLN A 61 -3.35 -2.04 10.03
N TYR A 62 -2.91 -0.80 10.21
CA TYR A 62 -2.08 -0.13 9.20
C TYR A 62 -0.77 -0.89 8.97
N ALA A 63 -0.50 -1.23 7.71
CA ALA A 63 0.69 -1.94 7.29
C ALA A 63 1.65 -1.06 6.47
N GLY A 64 1.17 0.06 5.95
CA GLY A 64 1.95 0.98 5.12
C GLY A 64 1.06 1.88 4.28
N ASP A 65 1.66 2.76 3.50
CA ASP A 65 0.95 3.59 2.53
C ASP A 65 1.73 3.81 1.24
N LEU A 66 0.99 4.16 0.20
CA LEU A 66 1.50 4.72 -1.05
C LEU A 66 1.05 6.17 -1.15
N THR A 67 2.00 7.08 -1.06
CA THR A 67 1.78 8.52 -1.26
C THR A 67 2.23 8.92 -2.66
N PHE A 68 1.43 9.75 -3.33
CA PHE A 68 1.75 10.29 -4.63
C PHE A 68 2.10 11.78 -4.50
N GLU A 69 3.27 12.14 -5.01
CA GLU A 69 3.78 13.51 -4.95
C GLU A 69 4.12 14.01 -6.35
N ASP A 70 3.88 15.29 -6.60
CA ASP A 70 4.19 15.94 -7.88
C ASP A 70 3.71 15.14 -9.11
N LEU A 71 2.55 14.46 -9.02
CA LEU A 71 2.07 13.56 -10.09
C LEU A 71 2.05 14.23 -11.46
N ASP A 72 1.63 15.49 -11.51
CA ASP A 72 1.50 16.27 -12.75
C ASP A 72 2.85 16.73 -13.34
N ARG A 73 3.93 16.68 -12.55
CA ARG A 73 5.25 17.23 -12.94
C ARG A 73 6.33 16.17 -13.04
N GLU A 74 6.44 15.35 -11.99
CA GLU A 74 7.54 14.42 -11.81
C GLU A 74 7.11 12.96 -11.66
N GLY A 75 5.84 12.71 -11.32
CA GLY A 75 5.33 11.35 -11.15
C GLY A 75 6.05 10.60 -10.02
N LYS A 76 6.17 11.19 -8.84
CA LYS A 76 6.82 10.55 -7.70
C LYS A 76 5.81 9.73 -6.90
N MET A 77 6.23 8.54 -6.53
CA MET A 77 5.53 7.65 -5.61
C MET A 77 6.45 7.34 -4.46
N HIS A 78 5.92 7.41 -3.25
CA HIS A 78 6.58 6.99 -2.03
C HIS A 78 5.78 5.87 -1.42
N PHE A 79 6.40 4.70 -1.28
CA PHE A 79 5.88 3.63 -0.45
C PHE A 79 6.53 3.73 0.92
N HIS A 80 5.73 3.83 1.97
CA HIS A 80 6.17 3.78 3.35
C HIS A 80 5.58 2.56 4.04
N SER A 81 6.38 1.78 4.75
CA SER A 81 5.87 0.69 5.60
C SER A 81 6.90 0.34 6.68
N TRP A 82 6.40 0.10 7.89
CA TRP A 82 7.22 -0.43 9.00
C TRP A 82 7.32 -1.96 8.97
N SER A 83 6.63 -2.61 8.03
CA SER A 83 6.41 -4.06 7.99
C SER A 83 6.97 -4.70 6.70
N ILE A 84 7.98 -4.08 6.09
CA ILE A 84 8.59 -4.61 4.86
C ILE A 84 9.53 -5.74 5.25
N GLU A 85 9.14 -6.99 5.02
CA GLU A 85 10.06 -8.12 5.22
C GLU A 85 11.03 -8.30 4.06
N HIS A 86 10.54 -8.12 2.83
CA HIS A 86 11.32 -8.28 1.62
C HIS A 86 10.63 -7.62 0.41
N ILE A 87 11.41 -7.36 -0.64
CA ILE A 87 10.92 -6.85 -1.92
C ILE A 87 11.30 -7.82 -3.02
N HIS A 88 10.31 -8.24 -3.81
CA HIS A 88 10.55 -8.99 -5.04
C HIS A 88 10.65 -8.06 -6.24
N MET A 89 11.66 -8.28 -7.07
CA MET A 89 11.77 -7.65 -8.38
C MET A 89 11.00 -8.48 -9.42
N ASN A 90 10.87 -7.95 -10.65
CA ASN A 90 10.17 -8.63 -11.76
C ASN A 90 10.68 -10.07 -11.99
N ASN A 91 11.98 -10.31 -11.80
CA ASN A 91 12.51 -11.67 -11.65
C ASN A 91 12.30 -12.11 -10.20
N GLN A 92 11.39 -13.05 -9.95
CA GLN A 92 11.06 -13.53 -8.60
C GLN A 92 12.26 -14.11 -7.83
N HIS A 93 13.32 -14.53 -8.53
CA HIS A 93 14.57 -14.97 -7.92
C HIS A 93 15.44 -13.83 -7.38
N VAL A 94 15.13 -12.59 -7.73
CA VAL A 94 15.79 -11.40 -7.21
C VAL A 94 14.92 -10.82 -6.09
N ARG A 95 15.38 -11.06 -4.86
CA ARG A 95 14.74 -10.61 -3.62
C ARG A 95 15.71 -9.71 -2.87
N ILE A 96 15.21 -8.60 -2.36
CA ILE A 96 15.91 -7.74 -1.41
C ILE A 96 15.33 -8.03 -0.03
N ASP A 97 16.11 -8.66 0.83
CA ASP A 97 15.73 -8.96 2.21
C ASP A 97 15.89 -7.74 3.12
N ASN A 98 14.99 -7.59 4.09
CA ASN A 98 15.04 -6.55 5.12
C ASN A 98 15.08 -7.14 6.55
N PRO A 99 16.08 -7.97 6.88
CA PRO A 99 16.10 -8.70 8.14
C PRO A 99 16.28 -7.80 9.38
N LEU A 100 16.77 -6.58 9.17
CA LEU A 100 16.99 -5.58 10.23
C LEU A 100 15.84 -4.58 10.35
N ASN A 101 14.81 -4.67 9.50
CA ASN A 101 13.69 -3.73 9.43
C ASN A 101 14.12 -2.26 9.26
N ASP A 102 15.25 -2.01 8.63
CA ASP A 102 15.78 -0.67 8.38
C ASP A 102 15.26 -0.08 7.06
N LEU A 103 14.91 -0.93 6.10
CA LEU A 103 14.19 -0.51 4.90
C LEU A 103 12.72 -0.25 5.24
N THR A 104 12.36 1.02 5.35
CA THR A 104 11.00 1.48 5.70
C THR A 104 10.34 2.30 4.60
N SER A 105 11.10 2.69 3.58
CA SER A 105 10.64 3.59 2.53
C SER A 105 11.25 3.26 1.17
N LEU A 106 10.42 3.31 0.12
CA LEU A 106 10.84 3.22 -1.27
C LEU A 106 10.37 4.45 -2.02
N PHE A 107 11.32 5.15 -2.66
CA PHE A 107 11.05 6.32 -3.47
C PHE A 107 11.15 5.93 -4.96
N ILE A 108 10.06 6.09 -5.68
CA ILE A 108 9.92 5.64 -7.07
C ILE A 108 9.55 6.85 -7.93
N LYS A 109 10.29 7.07 -9.01
CA LYS A 109 9.95 8.07 -10.03
C LYS A 109 9.42 7.39 -11.28
N ILE A 110 8.20 7.69 -11.67
CA ILE A 110 7.57 7.16 -12.87
C ILE A 110 7.69 8.19 -14.00
N SER A 111 8.10 7.73 -15.18
CA SER A 111 8.29 8.59 -16.36
C SER A 111 7.66 8.00 -17.60
N LEU A 112 6.76 8.77 -18.23
CA LEU A 112 6.19 8.41 -19.54
C LEU A 112 7.26 8.31 -20.63
N ALA A 113 8.34 9.10 -20.54
CA ALA A 113 9.45 9.00 -21.48
C ALA A 113 10.16 7.64 -21.38
N LYS A 114 10.40 7.17 -20.14
CA LYS A 114 10.98 5.84 -19.89
C LYS A 114 10.05 4.70 -20.30
N ARG A 115 8.74 4.84 -20.09
CA ARG A 115 7.74 3.92 -20.63
C ARG A 115 7.86 3.78 -22.16
N ARG A 116 7.84 4.90 -22.89
CA ARG A 116 7.96 4.90 -24.37
C ARG A 116 9.30 4.35 -24.88
N GLU A 117 10.38 4.51 -24.11
CA GLU A 117 11.68 3.89 -24.40
C GLU A 117 11.60 2.37 -24.25
N ALA A 118 11.01 1.89 -23.15
CA ALA A 118 10.83 0.46 -22.89
C ALA A 118 9.91 -0.21 -23.93
N GLU A 119 8.78 0.41 -24.28
CA GLU A 119 7.87 -0.09 -25.31
C GLU A 119 8.59 -0.26 -26.66
N ARG A 120 9.42 0.72 -27.06
CA ARG A 120 10.22 0.63 -28.29
C ARG A 120 11.27 -0.49 -28.26
N ARG A 121 11.82 -0.79 -27.09
CA ARG A 121 12.84 -1.83 -26.93
C ARG A 121 12.26 -3.23 -26.90
N PHE A 122 11.14 -3.42 -26.21
CA PHE A 122 10.63 -4.74 -25.89
C PHE A 122 9.40 -5.15 -26.70
N LEU A 123 8.56 -4.21 -27.15
CA LEU A 123 7.33 -4.56 -27.88
C LEU A 123 7.49 -4.53 -29.41
N LYS A 124 8.54 -3.88 -29.94
CA LYS A 124 8.86 -3.85 -31.38
C LYS A 124 9.83 -4.95 -31.82
N GLN A 125 10.28 -5.80 -30.91
CA GLN A 125 11.12 -6.96 -31.26
C GLN A 125 10.28 -8.21 -31.57
N ASP A 126 8.98 -8.17 -31.29
CA ASP A 126 8.02 -9.25 -31.53
C ASP A 126 7.13 -9.01 -32.78
N GLU A 127 7.43 -7.99 -33.58
CA GLU A 127 6.88 -7.74 -34.94
C GLU A 127 7.94 -7.98 -36.01
#